data_AF-A0A225DXW0-F1
#
_entry.id   AF-A0A225DXW0-F1
#
_cell.length_a   1.000
_cell.length_b   1.000
_cell.length_c   1.000
_cell.angle_alpha   90.00
_cell.angle_beta   90.00
_cell.angle_gamma   90.00
#
_symmetry.space_group_name_H-M   'P 1'
#
loop_
_entity.id
_entity.type
_entity.pdbx_description
1 polymer ?
#
loop_
_entity_poly.entity_id
_entity_poly.type
_entity_poly.pdbx_seq_one_letter_code
_entity_poly.pdbx_strand_id
1 'polypeptide(L)'
;MLSTGGNGFGNATQTAGTVINRLVPPKPGNYTRISTVVATAGTTAHTLTALRSLGYTTASAAAAASQAVVNLTANPGPSGNQLSANDYVAIRETDGVTRLYKVSSISTLAVTLASNLVAGVGAGTAGKIWMFGLSTDTDPRTGEAHPAYSVPASATTTYHDDDNGVVSSIGKDEPILLQDNNATAAGSINQTSFGYTLE
;
A
#
# COMPACT_ATOMS: atom_id res chain seq x y z
N MET A 1 6.20 23.33 3.63
CA MET A 1 6.72 22.03 4.09
C MET A 1 7.96 21.66 3.24
N LEU A 2 9.09 21.27 3.83
CA LEU A 2 10.29 20.90 3.05
C LEU A 2 10.09 19.50 2.43
N SER A 3 9.70 19.48 1.15
CA SER A 3 9.67 18.25 0.34
C SER A 3 11.11 17.81 0.03
N THR A 4 11.43 16.54 0.30
CA THR A 4 12.77 15.98 0.07
C THR A 4 12.84 15.15 -1.23
N GLY A 5 11.93 15.40 -2.16
CA GLY A 5 11.79 14.70 -3.44
C GLY A 5 10.42 14.04 -3.60
N GLY A 6 10.11 13.56 -4.81
CA GLY A 6 8.84 12.95 -5.16
C GLY A 6 8.82 12.39 -6.58
N ASN A 7 7.76 11.67 -6.93
CA ASN A 7 7.54 11.14 -8.27
C ASN A 7 6.03 10.95 -8.49
N GLY A 8 5.63 10.37 -9.63
CA GLY A 8 4.26 9.97 -9.86
C GLY A 8 4.14 8.69 -10.68
N PHE A 9 2.95 8.12 -10.62
CA PHE A 9 2.53 7.02 -11.47
C PHE A 9 1.57 7.54 -12.53
N GLY A 10 1.74 7.04 -13.75
CA GLY A 10 0.77 7.25 -14.83
C GLY A 10 -0.43 6.30 -14.72
N ASN A 11 -1.20 6.24 -15.82
CA ASN A 11 -2.45 5.52 -15.89
C ASN A 11 -2.32 4.03 -15.48
N ALA A 12 -3.27 3.55 -14.68
CA ALA A 12 -3.56 2.14 -14.45
C ALA A 12 -5.05 1.89 -14.61
N THR A 13 -5.37 0.78 -15.28
CA THR A 13 -6.73 0.26 -15.38
C THR A 13 -6.70 -1.26 -15.16
N GLN A 14 -7.85 -1.81 -14.81
CA GLN A 14 -8.08 -3.24 -14.68
C GLN A 14 -9.47 -3.57 -15.20
N THR A 15 -9.71 -4.85 -15.49
CA THR A 15 -11.06 -5.34 -15.78
C THR A 15 -12.01 -5.02 -14.62
N ALA A 16 -13.28 -4.73 -14.93
CA ALA A 16 -14.31 -4.48 -13.93
C ALA A 16 -14.33 -5.57 -12.84
N GLY A 17 -14.55 -5.16 -11.59
CA GLY A 17 -14.54 -6.02 -10.41
C GLY A 17 -13.13 -6.42 -9.94
N THR A 18 -12.07 -5.99 -10.62
CA THR A 18 -10.69 -6.25 -10.21
C THR A 18 -10.06 -4.98 -9.66
N VAL A 19 -9.72 -5.02 -8.37
CA VAL A 19 -9.08 -3.92 -7.65
C VAL A 19 -7.84 -3.39 -8.38
N ILE A 20 -7.72 -2.06 -8.47
CA ILE A 20 -6.53 -1.38 -8.99
C ILE A 20 -5.67 -0.93 -7.80
N ASN A 21 -4.41 -1.32 -7.78
CA ASN A 21 -3.46 -0.99 -6.70
C ASN A 21 -2.31 -0.13 -7.21
N ARG A 22 -1.94 0.90 -6.43
CA ARG A 22 -0.73 1.71 -6.61
C ARG A 22 -0.01 1.86 -5.26
N LEU A 23 1.15 1.21 -5.14
CA LEU A 23 1.99 1.35 -3.96
C LEU A 23 2.90 2.58 -4.10
N VAL A 24 2.73 3.55 -3.20
CA VAL A 24 3.70 4.62 -3.01
C VAL A 24 4.78 4.11 -2.05
N PRO A 25 6.05 4.00 -2.51
CA PRO A 25 7.11 3.41 -1.70
C PRO A 25 7.49 4.32 -0.53
N PRO A 26 7.95 3.75 0.59
CA PRO A 26 8.43 4.52 1.73
C PRO A 26 9.81 5.10 1.46
N LYS A 27 10.15 6.20 2.15
CA LYS A 27 11.51 6.73 2.22
C LYS A 27 11.98 6.76 3.68
N PRO A 28 13.14 6.17 4.01
CA PRO A 28 13.69 6.21 5.37
C PRO A 28 13.76 7.63 5.93
N GLY A 29 13.30 7.79 7.17
CA GLY A 29 13.32 9.07 7.89
C GLY A 29 12.30 10.12 7.44
N ASN A 30 11.45 9.83 6.46
CA ASN A 30 10.43 10.74 5.95
C ASN A 30 9.02 10.13 6.02
N TYR A 31 8.02 10.97 6.12
CA TYR A 31 6.62 10.63 5.86
C TYR A 31 6.40 10.52 4.36
N THR A 32 5.55 9.58 3.96
CA THR A 32 5.08 9.44 2.58
C THR A 32 3.83 10.28 2.40
N ARG A 33 3.76 11.11 1.37
CA ARG A 33 2.62 12.00 1.10
C ARG A 33 2.12 11.77 -0.33
N ILE A 34 0.81 11.65 -0.50
CA ILE A 34 0.16 11.73 -1.82
C ILE A 34 -0.36 13.15 -1.99
N SER A 35 0.14 13.89 -2.98
CA SER A 35 -0.28 15.28 -3.24
C SER A 35 -1.42 15.35 -4.25
N THR A 36 -1.50 14.39 -5.17
CA THR A 36 -2.53 14.38 -6.22
C THR A 36 -2.95 12.96 -6.54
N VAL A 37 -4.26 12.76 -6.69
CA VAL A 37 -4.80 11.58 -7.37
C VAL A 37 -5.83 12.03 -8.39
N VAL A 38 -5.72 11.51 -9.61
CA VAL A 38 -6.76 11.63 -10.63
C VAL A 38 -7.30 10.23 -10.89
N ALA A 39 -8.59 10.02 -10.68
CA ALA A 39 -9.25 8.74 -10.88
C ALA A 39 -10.50 8.92 -11.74
N THR A 40 -10.83 7.90 -12.54
CA THR A 40 -12.02 7.87 -13.39
C THR A 40 -12.83 6.64 -13.05
N ALA A 41 -14.12 6.83 -12.72
CA ALA A 41 -15.05 5.72 -12.54
C ALA A 41 -15.88 5.51 -13.81
N GLY A 42 -16.18 4.24 -14.11
CA GLY A 42 -17.09 3.88 -15.19
C GLY A 42 -18.54 4.24 -14.84
N THR A 43 -19.52 3.52 -15.40
CA THR A 43 -20.95 3.80 -15.12
C THR A 43 -21.38 3.50 -13.68
N THR A 44 -20.50 2.95 -12.83
CA THR A 44 -20.70 2.71 -11.41
C THR A 44 -19.72 3.57 -10.63
N ALA A 45 -20.16 4.19 -9.53
CA ALA A 45 -19.27 4.97 -8.67
C ALA A 45 -18.23 4.06 -8.01
N HIS A 46 -17.01 4.57 -7.86
CA HIS A 46 -15.90 3.84 -7.24
C HIS A 46 -15.56 4.43 -5.88
N THR A 47 -14.83 3.65 -5.08
CA THR A 47 -14.21 4.11 -3.85
C THR A 47 -12.71 3.96 -3.99
N LEU A 48 -12.03 5.10 -3.84
CA LEU A 48 -10.59 5.18 -3.75
C LEU A 48 -10.19 5.20 -2.27
N THR A 49 -9.50 4.18 -1.80
CA THR A 49 -9.02 4.08 -0.42
C THR A 49 -7.50 4.19 -0.40
N ALA A 50 -6.97 5.05 0.46
CA ALA A 50 -5.55 5.10 0.73
C ALA A 50 -5.23 4.29 1.99
N LEU A 51 -4.85 3.03 1.80
CA LEU A 51 -4.47 2.16 2.89
C LEU A 51 -3.10 2.59 3.41
N ARG A 52 -3.08 2.99 4.68
CA ARG A 52 -1.87 3.33 5.42
C ARG A 52 -1.38 2.05 6.11
N SER A 53 -0.06 1.90 6.23
CA SER A 53 0.52 0.73 6.92
C SER A 53 -0.04 0.64 8.34
N LEU A 54 -0.68 -0.46 8.71
CA LEU A 54 -1.23 -0.71 10.05
C LEU A 54 -0.17 -1.17 11.05
N GLY A 55 0.95 -1.70 10.54
CA GLY A 55 2.09 -2.14 11.31
C GLY A 55 3.16 -2.74 10.41
N TYR A 56 4.32 -3.05 10.98
CA TYR A 56 5.42 -3.66 10.24
C TYR A 56 6.16 -4.70 11.08
N THR A 57 6.86 -5.58 10.39
CA THR A 57 7.73 -6.60 10.96
C THR A 57 8.98 -6.76 10.08
N THR A 58 9.82 -7.72 10.43
CA THR A 58 11.01 -8.12 9.67
C THR A 58 10.93 -9.58 9.26
N ALA A 59 11.65 -9.95 8.20
CA ALA A 59 11.85 -11.34 7.88
C ALA A 59 12.79 -12.01 8.91
N SER A 60 12.41 -13.18 9.44
CA SER A 60 13.22 -13.94 10.39
C SER A 60 14.38 -14.69 9.74
N ALA A 61 14.27 -14.95 8.43
CA ALA A 61 15.33 -15.48 7.59
C ALA A 61 15.25 -14.83 6.20
N ALA A 62 16.37 -14.83 5.48
CA ALA A 62 16.37 -14.35 4.09
C ALA A 62 15.53 -15.29 3.21
N ALA A 63 14.79 -14.73 2.26
CA ALA A 63 14.12 -15.48 1.21
C ALA A 63 14.65 -15.02 -0.16
N ALA A 64 14.98 -15.99 -1.01
CA ALA A 64 15.58 -15.71 -2.31
C ALA A 64 14.52 -15.19 -3.31
N ALA A 65 14.98 -14.56 -4.39
CA ALA A 65 14.15 -14.31 -5.56
C ALA A 65 13.45 -15.61 -6.02
N SER A 66 12.27 -15.49 -6.63
CA SER A 66 11.43 -16.63 -7.05
C SER A 66 10.84 -17.47 -5.91
N GLN A 67 11.08 -17.15 -4.63
CA GLN A 67 10.35 -17.76 -3.52
C GLN A 67 9.02 -17.04 -3.28
N ALA A 68 7.99 -17.81 -2.94
CA ALA A 68 6.69 -17.27 -2.53
C ALA A 68 6.53 -17.19 -1.01
N VAL A 69 7.40 -17.81 -0.23
CA VAL A 69 7.26 -17.89 1.23
C VAL A 69 8.24 -16.95 1.90
N VAL A 70 7.73 -16.12 2.81
CA VAL A 70 8.52 -15.24 3.68
C VAL A 70 8.19 -15.57 5.12
N ASN A 71 9.21 -15.87 5.92
CA ASN A 71 9.06 -16.11 7.35
C ASN A 71 9.20 -14.79 8.10
N LEU A 72 8.22 -14.45 8.93
CA LEU A 72 8.19 -13.23 9.73
C LEU A 72 8.86 -13.48 11.09
N THR A 73 9.38 -12.41 11.70
CA THR A 73 9.83 -12.42 13.10
C THR A 73 8.66 -12.35 14.07
N ALA A 74 7.61 -11.62 13.71
CA ALA A 74 6.36 -11.48 14.45
C ALA A 74 5.23 -11.10 13.48
N ASN A 75 3.97 -11.32 13.88
CA ASN A 75 2.84 -10.80 13.11
C ASN A 75 2.86 -9.26 13.15
N PRO A 76 2.82 -8.56 12.01
CA PRO A 76 2.86 -7.09 11.97
C PRO A 76 1.54 -6.44 12.37
N GLY A 77 0.47 -7.25 12.54
CA GLY A 77 -0.86 -6.76 12.83
C GLY A 77 -1.07 -6.38 14.28
N PRO A 78 -1.92 -5.36 14.54
CA PRO A 78 -2.35 -5.09 15.89
C PRO A 78 -3.25 -6.20 16.41
N SER A 79 -3.37 -6.26 17.72
CA SER A 79 -4.34 -7.13 18.39
C SER A 79 -5.74 -6.95 17.78
N GLY A 80 -6.33 -8.06 17.32
CA GLY A 80 -7.63 -8.07 16.67
C GLY A 80 -7.62 -7.88 15.15
N ASN A 81 -6.48 -7.53 14.53
CA ASN A 81 -6.31 -7.49 13.08
C ASN A 81 -4.96 -8.10 12.67
N GLN A 82 -4.85 -9.41 12.89
CA GLN A 82 -3.65 -10.17 12.54
C GLN A 82 -3.59 -10.40 11.03
N LEU A 83 -2.37 -10.39 10.47
CA LEU A 83 -2.15 -10.71 9.06
C LEU A 83 -2.80 -12.05 8.70
N SER A 84 -3.55 -12.04 7.61
CA SER A 84 -4.44 -13.11 7.16
C SER A 84 -4.38 -13.29 5.64
N ALA A 85 -5.07 -14.32 5.13
CA ALA A 85 -5.18 -14.53 3.69
C ALA A 85 -6.00 -13.40 3.03
N ASN A 86 -5.58 -12.98 1.84
CA ASN A 86 -6.08 -11.84 1.06
C ASN A 86 -5.65 -10.45 1.50
N ASP A 87 -4.95 -10.32 2.62
CA ASP A 87 -4.33 -9.05 3.00
C ASP A 87 -3.23 -8.65 2.03
N TYR A 88 -2.92 -7.36 2.00
CA TYR A 88 -1.81 -6.82 1.24
C TYR A 88 -0.63 -6.49 2.15
N VAL A 89 0.57 -6.82 1.67
CA VAL A 89 1.83 -6.47 2.30
C VAL A 89 2.75 -5.76 1.32
N ALA A 90 3.48 -4.75 1.78
CA ALA A 90 4.61 -4.19 1.07
C ALA A 90 5.90 -4.78 1.64
N ILE A 91 6.81 -5.21 0.76
CA ILE A 91 8.09 -5.81 1.14
C ILE A 91 9.21 -4.99 0.52
N ARG A 92 10.17 -4.54 1.33
CA ARG A 92 11.44 -3.97 0.84
C ARG A 92 12.35 -5.13 0.45
N GLU A 93 12.56 -5.30 -0.84
CA GLU A 93 13.41 -6.35 -1.38
C GLU A 93 14.88 -5.96 -1.37
N THR A 94 15.77 -6.92 -1.63
CA THR A 94 17.23 -6.72 -1.56
C THR A 94 17.77 -5.76 -2.61
N ASP A 95 17.03 -5.49 -3.69
CA ASP A 95 17.34 -4.46 -4.68
C ASP A 95 16.96 -3.04 -4.23
N GLY A 96 16.44 -2.90 -3.01
CA GLY A 96 16.00 -1.63 -2.44
C GLY A 96 14.61 -1.18 -2.86
N VAL A 97 13.98 -1.88 -3.81
CA VAL A 97 12.62 -1.55 -4.26
C VAL A 97 11.61 -2.15 -3.29
N THR A 98 10.59 -1.36 -2.96
CA THR A 98 9.47 -1.85 -2.15
C THR A 98 8.34 -2.28 -3.09
N ARG A 99 7.94 -3.55 -3.01
CA ARG A 99 6.94 -4.16 -3.88
C ARG A 99 5.72 -4.62 -3.08
N LEU A 100 4.56 -4.59 -3.73
CA LEU A 100 3.29 -5.00 -3.16
C LEU A 100 3.03 -6.48 -3.47
N TYR A 101 2.59 -7.22 -2.46
CA TYR A 101 2.18 -8.61 -2.58
C TYR A 101 0.85 -8.83 -1.89
N LYS A 102 0.03 -9.70 -2.47
CA LYS A 102 -1.17 -10.24 -1.81
C LYS A 102 -0.79 -11.50 -1.05
N VAL A 103 -1.27 -11.64 0.17
CA VAL A 103 -1.08 -12.86 0.98
C VAL A 103 -2.04 -13.93 0.48
N SER A 104 -1.50 -15.09 0.09
CA SER A 104 -2.30 -16.26 -0.29
C SER A 104 -2.68 -17.08 0.93
N SER A 105 -1.77 -17.25 1.88
CA SER A 105 -2.02 -17.98 3.12
C SER A 105 -0.99 -17.61 4.18
N ILE A 106 -1.33 -17.92 5.44
CA ILE A 106 -0.41 -17.78 6.57
C ILE A 106 -0.48 -19.04 7.42
N SER A 107 0.67 -19.58 7.80
CA SER A 107 0.80 -20.64 8.78
C SER A 107 1.77 -20.19 9.85
N THR A 108 1.25 -19.85 11.03
CA THR A 108 2.01 -19.19 12.11
C THR A 108 2.67 -17.88 11.62
N LEU A 109 3.98 -17.88 11.41
CA LEU A 109 4.76 -16.74 10.89
C LEU A 109 5.26 -16.97 9.45
N ALA A 110 4.94 -18.10 8.83
CA ALA A 110 5.25 -18.34 7.42
C ALA A 110 4.12 -17.80 6.54
N VAL A 111 4.42 -16.75 5.78
CA VAL A 111 3.47 -16.11 4.86
C VAL A 111 3.75 -16.58 3.45
N THR A 112 2.74 -17.14 2.79
CA THR A 112 2.80 -17.47 1.37
C THR A 112 2.18 -16.33 0.57
N LEU A 113 2.94 -15.76 -0.34
CA LEU A 113 2.54 -14.69 -1.25
C LEU A 113 1.87 -15.29 -2.50
N ALA A 114 0.91 -14.56 -3.07
CA ALA A 114 0.23 -14.96 -4.31
C ALA A 114 1.14 -14.90 -5.55
N SER A 115 2.25 -14.18 -5.46
CA SER A 115 3.30 -14.11 -6.47
C SER A 115 4.68 -14.23 -5.82
N ASN A 116 5.66 -14.69 -6.59
CA ASN A 116 7.02 -14.83 -6.10
C ASN A 116 7.71 -13.47 -5.91
N LEU A 117 8.66 -13.43 -4.97
CA LEU A 117 9.60 -12.32 -4.81
C LEU A 117 10.41 -12.08 -6.10
N VAL A 118 10.72 -10.82 -6.39
CA VAL A 118 11.46 -10.43 -7.61
C VAL A 118 12.96 -10.45 -7.35
N ALA A 119 13.43 -9.80 -6.28
CA ALA A 119 14.84 -9.74 -5.88
C ALA A 119 15.13 -10.47 -4.55
N GLY A 120 14.11 -11.00 -3.88
CA GLY A 120 14.25 -11.63 -2.56
C GLY A 120 14.23 -10.61 -1.42
N VAL A 121 14.26 -11.07 -0.18
CA VAL A 121 14.18 -10.25 1.03
C VAL A 121 15.29 -10.63 2.01
N GLY A 122 15.96 -9.64 2.59
CA GLY A 122 17.02 -9.85 3.59
C GLY A 122 16.45 -10.24 4.96
N ALA A 123 17.27 -10.84 5.83
CA ALA A 123 16.85 -11.09 7.21
C ALA A 123 16.90 -9.81 8.07
N GLY A 124 16.08 -9.75 9.12
CA GLY A 124 16.08 -8.66 10.09
C GLY A 124 15.72 -7.31 9.45
N THR A 125 16.45 -6.25 9.81
CA THR A 125 16.16 -4.88 9.36
C THR A 125 16.30 -4.67 7.85
N ALA A 126 17.01 -5.56 7.16
CA ALA A 126 17.12 -5.56 5.70
C ALA A 126 15.85 -6.08 4.99
N GLY A 127 14.95 -6.74 5.70
CA GLY A 127 13.70 -7.29 5.16
C GLY A 127 12.46 -6.73 5.84
N LYS A 128 12.24 -5.42 5.72
CA LYS A 128 11.04 -4.77 6.25
C LYS A 128 9.79 -5.19 5.46
N ILE A 129 8.74 -5.53 6.21
CA ILE A 129 7.45 -5.97 5.69
C ILE A 129 6.37 -5.15 6.39
N TRP A 130 5.65 -4.33 5.64
CA TRP A 130 4.52 -3.54 6.13
C TRP A 130 3.21 -4.22 5.74
N MET A 131 2.23 -4.21 6.63
CA MET A 131 0.90 -4.72 6.33
C MET A 131 -0.11 -3.58 6.21
N PHE A 132 -1.08 -3.77 5.31
CA PHE A 132 -2.18 -2.83 5.10
C PHE A 132 -3.53 -3.36 5.56
N GLY A 133 -3.66 -4.67 5.77
CA GLY A 133 -4.96 -5.30 6.07
C GLY A 133 -5.97 -5.11 4.93
N LEU A 134 -7.23 -4.96 5.31
CA LEU A 134 -8.37 -4.66 4.44
C LEU A 134 -8.71 -3.16 4.47
N SER A 135 -9.41 -2.67 3.44
CA SER A 135 -9.81 -1.25 3.35
C SER A 135 -10.76 -0.79 4.47
N THR A 136 -11.39 -1.72 5.19
CA THR A 136 -12.33 -1.47 6.29
C THR A 136 -11.66 -1.43 7.67
N ASP A 137 -10.36 -1.74 7.75
CA ASP A 137 -9.67 -1.81 9.03
C ASP A 137 -9.35 -0.42 9.58
N THR A 138 -9.07 -0.36 10.87
CA THR A 138 -8.69 0.86 11.58
C THR A 138 -7.23 0.80 12.02
N ASP A 139 -6.55 1.94 11.99
CA ASP A 139 -5.19 2.04 12.48
C ASP A 139 -5.17 1.93 14.01
N PRO A 140 -4.41 0.99 14.57
CA PRO A 140 -4.37 0.76 16.02
C PRO A 140 -3.68 1.89 16.79
N ARG A 141 -2.85 2.70 16.14
CA ARG A 141 -2.07 3.79 16.75
C ARG A 141 -2.90 5.05 16.88
N THR A 142 -3.87 5.26 15.99
CA THR A 142 -4.70 6.47 15.95
C THR A 142 -6.19 6.21 16.16
N GLY A 143 -6.67 4.98 15.98
CA GLY A 143 -8.09 4.61 16.00
C GLY A 143 -8.85 4.98 14.72
N GLU A 144 -8.16 5.50 13.71
CA GLU A 144 -8.77 6.06 12.50
C GLU A 144 -8.88 5.03 11.38
N ALA A 145 -9.97 5.07 10.61
CA ALA A 145 -10.09 4.28 9.39
C ALA A 145 -9.09 4.72 8.31
N HIS A 146 -8.92 3.90 7.27
CA HIS A 146 -8.22 4.32 6.06
C HIS A 146 -8.98 5.46 5.36
N PRO A 147 -8.30 6.56 4.96
CA PRO A 147 -8.92 7.62 4.17
C PRO A 147 -9.55 7.07 2.89
N ALA A 148 -10.82 7.41 2.66
CA ALA A 148 -11.59 6.96 1.51
C ALA A 148 -12.24 8.15 0.79
N TYR A 149 -12.24 8.09 -0.54
CA TYR A 149 -12.72 9.13 -1.42
C TYR A 149 -13.69 8.54 -2.44
N SER A 150 -14.81 9.24 -2.68
CA SER A 150 -15.83 8.81 -3.63
C SER A 150 -15.55 9.36 -5.01
N VAL A 151 -15.40 8.48 -6.00
CA VAL A 151 -15.29 8.84 -7.41
C VAL A 151 -16.67 8.62 -8.05
N PRO A 152 -17.42 9.67 -8.39
CA PRO A 152 -18.77 9.54 -8.91
C PRO A 152 -18.80 8.78 -10.24
N ALA A 153 -19.92 8.08 -10.48
CA ALA A 153 -20.13 7.36 -11.73
C ALA A 153 -19.98 8.30 -12.94
N SER A 154 -19.32 7.80 -13.98
CA SER A 154 -19.08 8.48 -15.26
C SER A 154 -18.34 9.81 -15.11
N ALA A 155 -17.47 9.92 -14.09
CA ALA A 155 -16.70 11.11 -13.82
C ALA A 155 -15.21 10.80 -13.67
N THR A 156 -14.40 11.77 -14.08
CA THR A 156 -13.00 11.89 -13.64
C THR A 156 -12.96 12.88 -12.48
N THR A 157 -12.38 12.47 -11.36
CA THR A 157 -12.24 13.29 -10.15
C THR A 157 -10.77 13.48 -9.81
N THR A 158 -10.42 14.72 -9.49
CA THR A 158 -9.09 15.09 -9.02
C THR A 158 -9.16 15.43 -7.54
N TYR A 159 -8.36 14.72 -6.74
CA TYR A 159 -8.08 15.07 -5.36
C TYR A 159 -6.68 15.66 -5.31
N HIS A 160 -6.55 16.84 -4.73
CA HIS A 160 -5.32 17.60 -4.77
C HIS A 160 -5.17 18.48 -3.54
N ASP A 161 -4.00 18.41 -2.91
CA ASP A 161 -3.57 19.29 -1.83
C ASP A 161 -2.04 19.40 -1.90
N ASP A 162 -1.55 20.59 -2.26
CA ASP A 162 -0.12 20.88 -2.37
C ASP A 162 0.54 21.18 -1.03
N ASP A 163 -0.24 21.55 -0.01
CA ASP A 163 0.27 22.03 1.26
C ASP A 163 0.48 20.87 2.23
N ASN A 164 -0.56 20.05 2.46
CA ASN A 164 -0.53 18.96 3.44
C ASN A 164 -0.48 17.57 2.80
N GLY A 165 -0.73 17.49 1.50
CA GLY A 165 -1.02 16.25 0.80
C GLY A 165 -2.43 15.74 1.08
N VAL A 166 -3.06 15.14 0.08
CA VAL A 166 -4.37 14.49 0.18
C VAL A 166 -4.33 13.38 1.25
N VAL A 167 -3.21 12.65 1.33
CA VAL A 167 -2.98 11.60 2.33
C VAL A 167 -1.53 11.60 2.78
N SER A 168 -1.32 11.30 4.06
CA SER A 168 -0.01 11.02 4.65
C SER A 168 0.06 9.65 5.29
N SER A 169 1.26 9.05 5.29
CA SER A 169 1.58 7.96 6.21
C SER A 169 1.50 8.46 7.66
N ILE A 170 1.26 7.54 8.60
CA ILE A 170 1.16 7.87 10.02
C ILE A 170 2.54 7.98 10.64
N GLY A 171 3.45 7.08 10.25
CA GLY A 171 4.85 7.09 10.64
C GLY A 171 5.80 7.42 9.49
N LYS A 172 7.07 7.60 9.87
CA LYS A 172 8.20 7.71 8.92
C LYS A 172 8.59 6.33 8.40
N ASP A 173 9.14 6.28 7.19
CA ASP A 173 9.51 5.03 6.50
C ASP A 173 8.32 4.08 6.33
N GLU A 174 7.14 4.62 6.08
CA GLU A 174 5.90 3.86 5.87
C GLU A 174 5.31 4.10 4.49
N PRO A 175 4.97 3.04 3.74
CA PRO A 175 4.32 3.18 2.44
C PRO A 175 2.85 3.57 2.56
N ILE A 176 2.27 4.00 1.44
CA ILE A 176 0.83 4.12 1.25
C ILE A 176 0.42 3.24 0.07
N LEU A 177 -0.59 2.40 0.25
CA LEU A 177 -1.24 1.68 -0.84
C LEU A 177 -2.52 2.41 -1.25
N LEU A 178 -2.51 2.99 -2.44
CA LEU A 178 -3.71 3.54 -3.04
C LEU A 178 -4.47 2.43 -3.77
N GLN A 179 -5.75 2.26 -3.42
CA GLN A 179 -6.60 1.19 -3.92
C GLN A 179 -7.90 1.77 -4.47
N ASP A 180 -8.21 1.48 -5.73
CA ASP A 180 -9.54 1.69 -6.31
C ASP A 180 -10.27 0.34 -6.32
N ASN A 181 -11.47 0.30 -5.73
CA ASN A 181 -12.29 -0.91 -5.69
C ASN A 181 -12.68 -1.40 -7.10
N ASN A 182 -12.61 -0.52 -8.11
CA ASN A 182 -12.86 -0.77 -9.52
C ASN A 182 -14.08 -1.67 -9.70
N ALA A 183 -15.24 -1.15 -9.30
CA ALA A 183 -16.49 -1.87 -9.07
C ALA A 183 -17.05 -2.53 -10.35
N THR A 184 -18.37 -2.62 -10.49
CA THR A 184 -19.00 -3.37 -11.59
C THR A 184 -18.77 -2.78 -12.99
N ALA A 185 -18.25 -1.56 -13.10
CA ALA A 185 -17.80 -0.96 -14.35
C ALA A 185 -16.31 -0.63 -14.25
N ALA A 186 -15.54 -0.85 -15.33
CA ALA A 186 -14.12 -0.57 -15.31
C ALA A 186 -13.83 0.94 -15.21
N GLY A 187 -12.85 1.29 -14.40
CA GLY A 187 -12.31 2.63 -14.24
C GLY A 187 -10.79 2.64 -14.31
N SER A 188 -10.20 3.74 -13.86
CA SER A 188 -8.75 3.91 -13.85
C SER A 188 -8.26 4.85 -12.76
N ILE A 189 -7.04 4.59 -12.29
CA ILE A 189 -6.21 5.60 -11.62
C ILE A 189 -5.37 6.24 -12.71
N ASN A 190 -5.72 7.46 -13.11
CA ASN A 190 -5.11 8.16 -14.23
C ASN A 190 -3.73 8.73 -13.84
N GLN A 191 -3.62 9.22 -12.61
CA GLN A 191 -2.42 9.83 -12.08
C GLN A 191 -2.37 9.66 -10.56
N THR A 192 -1.17 9.43 -10.03
CA THR A 192 -0.87 9.56 -8.60
C THR A 192 0.44 10.29 -8.45
N SER A 193 0.44 11.46 -7.84
CA SER A 193 1.64 12.23 -7.51
C SER A 193 1.93 12.10 -6.02
N PHE A 194 3.20 11.92 -5.66
CA PHE A 194 3.62 11.73 -4.28
C PHE A 194 4.96 12.40 -4.00
N GLY A 195 5.21 12.67 -2.72
CA GLY A 195 6.44 13.23 -2.21
C GLY A 195 6.76 12.75 -0.80
N TYR A 196 7.87 13.26 -0.27
CA TYR A 196 8.39 12.90 1.05
C TYR A 196 8.66 14.12 1.90
N THR A 197 8.27 14.07 3.17
CA THR A 197 8.41 15.21 4.10
C THR A 197 9.04 14.76 5.42
N LEU A 198 9.76 15.66 6.09
CA LEU A 198 10.38 15.37 7.38
C LEU A 198 9.38 15.45 8.55
N GLU A 199 8.27 16.14 8.33
CA GLU A 199 7.15 16.42 9.25
C GLU A 199 5.82 16.02 8.60
#